data_AF-A0A965FQQ7-F1
#
_entry.id   AF-A0A965FQQ7-F1
#
_cell.length_a   1.000
_cell.length_b   1.000
_cell.length_c   1.000
_cell.angle_alpha   90.00
_cell.angle_beta   90.00
_cell.angle_gamma   90.00
#
_symmetry.space_group_name_H-M   'P 1'
#
loop_
_entity.id
_entity.type
_entity.pdbx_description
1 polymer ?
#
loop_
_entity_poly.entity_id
_entity_poly.type
_entity_poly.pdbx_seq_one_letter_code
_entity_poly.pdbx_strand_id
1 'polypeptide(L)'
;TFLPSLEFVTADLAKFDIPTNDDTNIGLLDPYDIADIARFSRLKRDQNFNHQLSYVTLDTPVRHTIFKDYYLGVGMTKDVILHADDAYPLENGLTYRTEIGKSGPGVNFSVNNIYNESGKRISEHIKFMVPLRKVKLEGQYLKRDEDQVFYTSDQVEKWSLGLSADMFNRVKLRANTSFDMVNDGKSISAASFEYNDGKMWRASFDATYNRDYEQLESRNISLGRKFGWGGELFYTKEERIETSDRSTFGLSFDNECMKFQADYSRYQDITADAENVDEFTIMIRLGNFGASNARRCG
;
A
#
# COMPACT_ATOMS: atom_id res chain seq x y z
N THR A 1 8.83 -27.48 -0.68
CA THR A 1 8.95 -26.97 0.69
C THR A 1 7.65 -27.22 1.43
N PHE A 2 7.74 -27.87 2.58
CA PHE A 2 6.63 -28.05 3.52
C PHE A 2 7.01 -27.29 4.79
N LEU A 3 6.19 -26.31 5.17
CA LEU A 3 6.46 -25.43 6.32
C LEU A 3 5.20 -25.35 7.17
N PRO A 4 4.89 -26.40 7.96
CA PRO A 4 3.75 -26.35 8.85
C PRO A 4 3.96 -25.26 9.90
N SER A 5 2.87 -24.61 10.29
CA SER A 5 2.89 -23.61 11.35
C SER A 5 1.71 -23.79 12.28
N LEU A 6 1.94 -23.47 13.55
CA LEU A 6 0.92 -23.41 14.58
C LEU A 6 1.00 -22.00 15.19
N GLU A 7 -0.11 -21.27 15.13
CA GLU A 7 -0.22 -19.93 15.70
C GLU A 7 -1.29 -19.92 16.78
N PHE A 8 -0.97 -19.24 17.89
CA PHE A 8 -1.91 -18.93 18.96
C PHE A 8 -2.05 -17.40 19.01
N VAL A 9 -3.28 -16.91 18.90
CA VAL A 9 -3.56 -15.48 18.91
C VAL A 9 -4.63 -15.21 19.94
N THR A 10 -4.41 -14.19 20.76
CA THR A 10 -5.41 -13.62 21.67
C THR A 10 -5.38 -12.12 21.50
N ALA A 11 -6.53 -11.53 21.22
CA ALA A 11 -6.69 -10.09 21.06
C ALA A 11 -7.86 -9.60 21.93
N ASP A 12 -7.59 -8.63 22.79
CA ASP A 12 -8.58 -7.82 23.51
C ASP A 12 -8.61 -6.45 22.83
N LEU A 13 -9.31 -6.35 21.69
CA LEU A 13 -9.33 -5.13 20.86
C LEU A 13 -10.19 -4.01 21.47
N ALA A 14 -10.93 -4.29 22.54
CA ALA A 14 -11.76 -3.33 23.27
C ALA A 14 -10.96 -2.32 24.13
N LYS A 15 -9.62 -2.45 24.23
CA LYS A 15 -8.76 -1.56 25.05
C LYS A 15 -7.73 -0.76 24.25
N PHE A 16 -7.73 -0.87 22.93
CA PHE A 16 -6.98 0.07 22.09
C PHE A 16 -7.92 1.20 21.69
N ASP A 17 -7.94 2.26 22.49
CA ASP A 17 -8.35 3.57 22.02
C ASP A 17 -7.28 3.97 20.98
N ILE A 18 -7.54 3.70 19.71
CA ILE A 18 -6.77 4.33 18.63
C ILE A 18 -7.21 5.79 18.68
N PRO A 19 -6.32 6.74 19.05
CA PRO A 19 -6.70 8.14 19.01
C PRO A 19 -7.21 8.45 17.60
N THR A 20 -8.47 8.86 17.52
CA THR A 20 -9.06 9.35 16.28
C THR A 20 -8.18 10.47 15.73
N ASN A 21 -7.76 10.28 14.48
CA ASN A 21 -6.82 11.08 13.68
C ASN A 21 -5.34 10.92 14.04
N ASP A 22 -4.71 9.93 13.41
CA ASP A 22 -3.66 10.18 12.42
C ASP A 22 -3.53 8.92 11.55
N ASP A 23 -3.54 9.06 10.22
CA ASP A 23 -3.45 8.01 9.18
C ASP A 23 -2.12 7.23 9.19
N THR A 24 -1.57 6.96 10.36
CA THR A 24 -0.30 6.28 10.56
C THR A 24 -0.40 5.43 11.82
N ASN A 25 -0.40 4.09 11.68
CA ASN A 25 0.35 3.15 12.55
C ASN A 25 -0.13 1.69 12.56
N ILE A 26 -1.07 1.28 11.70
CA ILE A 26 -1.19 -0.14 11.32
C ILE A 26 -0.89 -0.33 9.82
N GLY A 27 -1.28 0.64 8.99
CA GLY A 27 -0.92 0.68 7.57
C GLY A 27 0.55 0.96 7.26
N LEU A 28 1.43 1.18 8.24
CA LEU A 28 2.85 1.52 8.00
C LEU A 28 3.82 0.34 8.20
N LEU A 29 3.39 -0.74 8.86
CA LEU A 29 4.22 -1.94 9.01
C LEU A 29 4.13 -2.86 7.79
N ASP A 30 2.99 -2.87 7.09
CA ASP A 30 2.87 -3.53 5.80
C ASP A 30 1.64 -3.05 4.97
N PRO A 31 1.67 -1.83 4.38
CA PRO A 31 0.51 -1.25 3.69
C PRO A 31 0.02 -2.06 2.48
N TYR A 32 0.83 -2.98 1.97
CA TYR A 32 0.57 -3.72 0.74
C TYR A 32 0.78 -5.24 0.88
N ASP A 33 0.89 -5.75 2.11
CA ASP A 33 1.13 -7.18 2.39
C ASP A 33 2.44 -7.71 1.72
N ILE A 34 3.48 -6.89 1.70
CA ILE A 34 4.83 -7.13 1.15
C ILE A 34 5.62 -8.11 2.03
N ALA A 35 5.43 -8.07 3.35
CA ALA A 35 5.94 -9.08 4.26
C ALA A 35 5.05 -10.33 4.26
N ASP A 36 3.87 -10.25 3.61
CA ASP A 36 2.94 -11.36 3.39
C ASP A 36 2.68 -11.94 4.80
N ILE A 37 2.12 -11.13 5.68
CA ILE A 37 1.75 -11.52 7.05
C ILE A 37 0.28 -11.97 7.04
N ALA A 38 -0.50 -11.54 6.04
CA ALA A 38 -1.86 -12.02 5.82
C ALA A 38 -1.92 -13.51 5.41
N ARG A 39 -0.86 -14.09 4.84
CA ARG A 39 -0.80 -15.56 4.56
C ARG A 39 -0.91 -16.44 5.81
N PHE A 40 -0.84 -15.85 7.02
CA PHE A 40 -0.97 -16.55 8.30
C PHE A 40 -2.21 -16.16 9.12
N SER A 41 -3.10 -15.26 8.64
CA SER A 41 -4.29 -14.86 9.42
C SER A 41 -5.57 -14.77 8.59
N ARG A 42 -6.59 -15.54 9.01
CA ARG A 42 -8.00 -15.47 8.52
C ARG A 42 -8.70 -14.19 8.97
N LEU A 43 -8.17 -13.51 10.00
CA LEU A 43 -8.75 -12.31 10.63
C LEU A 43 -7.97 -11.07 10.20
N LYS A 44 -8.68 -10.12 9.58
CA LYS A 44 -8.14 -8.82 9.18
C LYS A 44 -7.95 -7.97 10.45
N ARG A 45 -6.77 -8.03 11.08
CA ARG A 45 -6.47 -7.37 12.38
C ARG A 45 -6.56 -5.84 12.37
N ASP A 46 -6.68 -5.23 11.19
CA ASP A 46 -6.94 -3.81 10.98
C ASP A 46 -8.44 -3.45 11.11
N GLN A 47 -9.33 -4.45 11.15
CA GLN A 47 -10.71 -4.25 11.57
C GLN A 47 -10.72 -4.19 13.10
N ASN A 48 -11.10 -3.04 13.64
CA ASN A 48 -11.36 -2.91 15.08
C ASN A 48 -12.59 -3.78 15.40
N PHE A 49 -12.35 -5.02 15.78
CA PHE A 49 -13.43 -5.96 16.04
C PHE A 49 -14.20 -5.64 17.32
N ASN A 50 -13.78 -4.70 18.19
CA ASN A 50 -14.47 -4.36 19.46
C ASN A 50 -14.90 -5.57 20.34
N HIS A 51 -14.35 -6.75 20.08
CA HIS A 51 -14.74 -8.02 20.67
C HIS A 51 -13.48 -8.78 21.13
N GLN A 52 -13.62 -9.58 22.18
CA GLN A 52 -12.56 -10.45 22.67
C GLN A 52 -12.53 -11.73 21.83
N LEU A 53 -11.34 -12.08 21.34
CA LEU A 53 -11.16 -13.26 20.50
C LEU A 53 -9.84 -13.97 20.79
N SER A 54 -9.94 -15.27 21.05
CA SER A 54 -8.80 -16.18 21.15
C SER A 54 -8.99 -17.34 20.20
N TYR A 55 -7.98 -17.66 19.40
CA TYR A 55 -8.03 -18.76 18.44
C TYR A 55 -6.66 -19.41 18.23
N VAL A 56 -6.69 -20.67 17.79
CA VAL A 56 -5.53 -21.46 17.38
C VAL A 56 -5.66 -21.77 15.91
N THR A 57 -4.60 -21.54 15.14
CA THR A 57 -4.55 -21.88 13.71
C THR A 57 -3.45 -22.87 13.44
N LEU A 58 -3.79 -23.95 12.74
CA LEU A 58 -2.85 -24.90 12.16
C LEU A 58 -2.85 -24.71 10.64
N ASP A 59 -1.71 -24.37 10.04
CA ASP A 59 -1.53 -24.30 8.59
C ASP A 59 -0.51 -25.33 8.12
N THR A 60 -0.84 -26.07 7.07
CA THR A 60 0.02 -27.09 6.48
C THR A 60 0.25 -26.85 4.98
N PRO A 61 0.96 -25.78 4.60
CA PRO A 61 1.25 -25.49 3.20
C PRO A 61 2.34 -26.41 2.66
N VAL A 62 2.05 -27.04 1.53
CA VAL A 62 3.00 -27.81 0.72
C VAL A 62 3.15 -27.08 -0.61
N ARG A 63 4.34 -26.60 -0.93
CA ARG A 63 4.66 -26.08 -2.26
C ARG A 63 5.74 -26.93 -2.91
N HIS A 64 5.54 -27.35 -4.15
CA HIS A 64 6.50 -28.12 -4.92
C HIS A 64 6.88 -27.35 -6.18
N THR A 65 8.17 -27.06 -6.33
CA THR A 65 8.73 -26.51 -7.56
C THR A 65 8.93 -27.66 -8.54
N ILE A 66 8.30 -27.58 -9.72
CA ILE A 66 8.31 -28.66 -10.70
C ILE A 66 9.47 -28.47 -11.67
N PHE A 67 9.36 -27.51 -12.58
CA PHE A 67 10.35 -27.30 -13.63
C PHE A 67 10.77 -25.84 -13.68
N LYS A 68 12.08 -25.60 -13.68
CA LYS A 68 12.69 -24.27 -13.58
C LYS A 68 12.18 -23.52 -12.35
N ASP A 69 11.17 -22.68 -12.55
CA ASP A 69 10.63 -21.74 -11.58
C ASP A 69 9.12 -21.91 -11.39
N TYR A 70 8.51 -22.91 -12.05
CA TYR A 70 7.09 -23.21 -11.90
C TYR A 70 6.85 -23.97 -10.62
N TYR A 71 5.77 -23.66 -9.92
CA TYR A 71 5.39 -24.33 -8.70
C TYR A 71 3.90 -24.67 -8.67
N LEU A 72 3.59 -25.74 -7.93
CA LEU A 72 2.26 -26.07 -7.46
C LEU A 72 2.26 -26.04 -5.95
N GLY A 73 1.18 -25.55 -5.36
CA GLY A 73 0.98 -25.50 -3.92
C GLY A 73 -0.38 -26.07 -3.57
N VAL A 74 -0.42 -26.78 -2.45
CA VAL A 74 -1.66 -27.16 -1.78
C VAL A 74 -1.49 -26.87 -0.30
N GLY A 75 -2.56 -26.51 0.39
CA GLY A 75 -2.52 -26.25 1.81
C GLY A 75 -3.86 -26.53 2.44
N MET A 76 -3.82 -26.76 3.74
CA MET A 76 -5.00 -26.85 4.57
C MET A 76 -4.75 -25.98 5.79
N THR A 77 -5.72 -25.14 6.12
CA THR A 77 -5.65 -24.30 7.31
C THR A 77 -6.88 -24.59 8.15
N LYS A 78 -6.67 -25.02 9.39
CA LYS A 78 -7.74 -25.25 10.37
C LYS A 78 -7.60 -24.25 11.51
N ASP A 79 -8.68 -23.56 11.84
CA ASP A 79 -8.74 -22.72 13.01
C ASP A 79 -9.74 -23.27 14.04
N VAL A 80 -9.39 -23.09 15.32
CA VAL A 80 -10.23 -23.42 16.46
C VAL A 80 -10.38 -22.18 17.30
N ILE A 81 -11.61 -21.69 17.41
CA ILE A 81 -11.97 -20.59 18.29
C ILE A 81 -11.99 -21.13 19.71
N LEU A 82 -11.15 -20.55 20.57
CA LEU A 82 -11.06 -20.88 21.98
C LEU A 82 -12.01 -20.03 22.81
N HIS A 83 -12.20 -18.78 22.40
CA HIS A 83 -13.10 -17.83 23.03
C HIS A 83 -13.52 -16.77 22.01
N ALA A 84 -14.82 -16.48 21.97
CA ALA A 84 -15.41 -15.35 21.24
C ALA A 84 -16.50 -14.73 22.14
N ASP A 85 -16.71 -13.43 22.00
CA ASP A 85 -17.78 -12.69 22.67
C ASP A 85 -19.17 -13.23 22.28
N ASP A 86 -20.11 -13.28 23.22
CA ASP A 86 -21.49 -13.75 23.01
C ASP A 86 -22.25 -12.89 21.99
N ALA A 87 -21.87 -11.61 21.88
CA ALA A 87 -22.42 -10.69 20.88
C ALA A 87 -21.90 -10.96 19.46
N TYR A 88 -20.86 -11.79 19.32
CA TYR A 88 -20.18 -12.07 18.05
C TYR A 88 -19.68 -13.54 17.99
N PRO A 89 -20.58 -14.53 17.92
CA PRO A 89 -20.20 -15.94 17.94
C PRO A 89 -19.42 -16.31 16.67
N LEU A 90 -18.16 -16.73 16.86
CA LEU A 90 -17.31 -17.20 15.78
C LEU A 90 -17.21 -18.73 15.82
N GLU A 91 -17.40 -19.35 14.66
CA GLU A 91 -17.28 -20.79 14.49
C GLU A 91 -15.89 -21.18 13.96
N ASN A 92 -15.41 -22.34 14.41
CA ASN A 92 -14.22 -22.98 13.84
C ASN A 92 -14.33 -23.06 12.32
N GLY A 93 -13.21 -22.99 11.61
CA GLY A 93 -13.24 -23.24 10.18
C GLY A 93 -12.08 -24.07 9.67
N LEU A 94 -12.29 -24.51 8.44
CA LEU A 94 -11.35 -25.28 7.67
C LEU A 94 -11.34 -24.73 6.25
N THR A 95 -10.15 -24.39 5.79
CA THR A 95 -9.93 -23.98 4.41
C THR A 95 -8.95 -24.89 3.71
N TYR A 96 -9.15 -24.99 2.41
CA TYR A 96 -8.23 -25.61 1.50
C TYR A 96 -7.69 -24.56 0.55
N ARG A 97 -6.39 -24.60 0.31
CA ARG A 97 -5.69 -23.68 -0.58
C ARG A 97 -5.08 -24.47 -1.73
N THR A 98 -5.21 -23.94 -2.94
CA THR A 98 -4.50 -24.43 -4.12
C THR A 98 -3.76 -23.27 -4.77
N GLU A 99 -2.51 -23.49 -5.14
CA GLU A 99 -1.64 -22.48 -5.70
C GLU A 99 -0.96 -23.01 -6.96
N ILE A 100 -0.86 -22.21 -8.00
CA ILE A 100 -0.02 -22.48 -9.16
C ILE A 100 0.65 -21.20 -9.59
N GLY A 101 1.92 -21.28 -9.98
CA GLY A 101 2.60 -20.09 -10.45
C GLY A 101 3.97 -20.34 -11.03
N LYS A 102 4.61 -19.24 -11.39
CA LYS A 102 6.00 -19.15 -11.80
C LYS A 102 6.67 -18.00 -11.06
N SER A 103 7.81 -18.28 -10.44
CA SER A 103 8.60 -17.30 -9.68
C SER A 103 10.08 -17.42 -10.02
N GLY A 104 10.54 -16.63 -10.99
CA GLY A 104 11.93 -16.59 -11.44
C GLY A 104 12.23 -15.42 -12.37
N PRO A 105 13.31 -15.50 -13.17
CA PRO A 105 13.62 -14.47 -14.15
C PRO A 105 12.56 -14.36 -15.24
N GLY A 106 12.22 -13.13 -15.63
CA GLY A 106 11.21 -12.87 -16.66
C GLY A 106 9.79 -12.88 -16.11
N VAL A 107 8.86 -13.45 -16.88
CA VAL A 107 7.43 -13.45 -16.53
C VAL A 107 7.18 -14.25 -15.25
N ASN A 108 6.53 -13.61 -14.30
CA ASN A 108 6.08 -14.19 -13.03
C ASN A 108 4.56 -14.15 -12.97
N PHE A 109 3.97 -15.19 -12.38
CA PHE A 109 2.54 -15.20 -12.10
C PHE A 109 2.25 -16.11 -10.92
N SER A 110 1.12 -15.87 -10.26
CA SER A 110 0.58 -16.72 -9.23
C SER A 110 -0.94 -16.72 -9.33
N VAL A 111 -1.53 -17.90 -9.18
CA VAL A 111 -2.97 -18.10 -9.03
C VAL A 111 -3.14 -18.85 -7.72
N ASN A 112 -3.84 -18.23 -6.79
CA ASN A 112 -4.13 -18.78 -5.47
C ASN A 112 -5.65 -18.83 -5.29
N ASN A 113 -6.19 -20.00 -5.00
CA ASN A 113 -7.61 -20.19 -4.71
C ASN A 113 -7.76 -20.77 -3.31
N ILE A 114 -8.77 -20.27 -2.60
CA ILE A 114 -9.14 -20.75 -1.28
C ILE A 114 -10.59 -21.25 -1.33
N TYR A 115 -10.81 -22.40 -0.70
CA TYR A 115 -12.09 -23.09 -0.62
C TYR A 115 -12.47 -23.31 0.84
N ASN A 116 -13.76 -23.22 1.16
CA ASN A 116 -14.28 -23.60 2.46
C ASN A 116 -14.40 -25.13 2.61
N GLU A 117 -14.85 -25.59 3.77
CA GLU A 117 -15.05 -27.02 4.07
C GLU A 117 -16.05 -27.73 3.14
N SER A 118 -17.00 -26.98 2.56
CA SER A 118 -17.97 -27.48 1.59
C SER A 118 -17.40 -27.57 0.16
N GLY A 119 -16.14 -27.16 -0.05
CA GLY A 119 -15.51 -27.11 -1.36
C GLY A 119 -15.96 -25.93 -2.24
N LYS A 120 -16.71 -24.97 -1.69
CA LYS A 120 -17.04 -23.73 -2.38
C LYS A 120 -15.80 -22.85 -2.42
N ARG A 121 -15.47 -22.32 -3.59
CA ARG A 121 -14.39 -21.33 -3.75
C ARG A 121 -14.85 -20.01 -3.14
N ILE A 122 -14.09 -19.53 -2.17
CA ILE A 122 -14.42 -18.33 -1.37
C ILE A 122 -13.42 -17.19 -1.58
N SER A 123 -12.24 -17.49 -2.15
CA SER A 123 -11.32 -16.46 -2.63
C SER A 123 -10.53 -16.94 -3.83
N GLU A 124 -10.26 -16.01 -4.74
CA GLU A 124 -9.40 -16.16 -5.89
C GLU A 124 -8.47 -14.96 -5.98
N HIS A 125 -7.19 -15.24 -6.12
CA HIS A 125 -6.16 -14.22 -6.24
C HIS A 125 -5.21 -14.57 -7.38
N ILE A 126 -5.23 -13.76 -8.42
CA ILE A 126 -4.36 -13.88 -9.57
C ILE A 126 -3.42 -12.68 -9.56
N LYS A 127 -2.12 -12.92 -9.72
CA LYS A 127 -1.11 -11.88 -9.91
C LYS A 127 -0.24 -12.26 -11.10
N PHE A 128 0.17 -11.27 -11.87
CA PHE A 128 1.19 -11.44 -12.90
C PHE A 128 2.11 -10.24 -12.97
N MET A 129 3.33 -10.48 -13.43
CA MET A 129 4.35 -9.47 -13.64
C MET A 129 5.21 -9.87 -14.83
N VAL A 130 5.29 -8.98 -15.82
CA VAL A 130 6.09 -9.11 -17.02
C VAL A 130 7.16 -8.03 -16.99
N PRO A 131 8.39 -8.36 -16.55
CA PRO A 131 9.51 -7.44 -16.59
C PRO A 131 10.13 -7.48 -18.00
N LEU A 132 10.01 -6.38 -18.72
CA LEU A 132 10.81 -6.05 -19.90
C LEU A 132 11.97 -5.14 -19.46
N ARG A 133 12.99 -4.99 -20.31
CA ARG A 133 14.25 -4.32 -19.94
C ARG A 133 14.11 -2.93 -19.28
N LYS A 134 13.13 -2.13 -19.73
CA LYS A 134 12.87 -0.77 -19.22
C LYS A 134 11.41 -0.56 -18.86
N VAL A 135 10.60 -1.59 -18.97
CA VAL A 135 9.14 -1.52 -18.84
C VAL A 135 8.70 -2.72 -18.05
N LYS A 136 7.85 -2.54 -17.06
CA LYS A 136 7.26 -3.61 -16.27
C LYS A 136 5.75 -3.46 -16.37
N LEU A 137 5.09 -4.53 -16.79
CA LEU A 137 3.64 -4.66 -16.74
C LEU A 137 3.30 -5.57 -15.57
N GLU A 138 2.36 -5.17 -14.73
CA GLU A 138 1.87 -5.97 -13.63
C GLU A 138 0.35 -5.92 -13.57
N GLY A 139 -0.27 -6.97 -13.08
CA GLY A 139 -1.70 -6.96 -12.87
C GLY A 139 -2.11 -7.95 -11.81
N GLN A 140 -3.26 -7.69 -11.24
CA GLN A 140 -3.84 -8.52 -10.20
C GLN A 140 -5.35 -8.57 -10.32
N TYR A 141 -5.92 -9.69 -9.91
CA TYR A 141 -7.34 -9.88 -9.69
C TYR A 141 -7.51 -10.48 -8.31
N LEU A 142 -8.39 -9.89 -7.51
CA LEU A 142 -8.73 -10.35 -6.19
C LEU A 142 -10.24 -10.46 -6.10
N LYS A 143 -10.72 -11.67 -5.88
CA LYS A 143 -12.10 -11.94 -5.49
C LYS A 143 -12.12 -12.58 -4.11
N ARG A 144 -13.06 -12.11 -3.29
CA ARG A 144 -13.39 -12.67 -2.00
C ARG A 144 -14.88 -12.55 -1.80
N ASP A 145 -15.53 -13.68 -1.63
CA ASP A 145 -16.95 -13.76 -1.34
C ASP A 145 -17.18 -13.57 0.16
N GLU A 146 -18.39 -13.12 0.52
CA GLU A 146 -18.84 -13.20 1.90
C GLU A 146 -19.02 -14.68 2.26
N ASP A 147 -18.24 -15.14 3.23
CA ASP A 147 -18.28 -16.49 3.75
C ASP A 147 -17.82 -16.42 5.19
N GLN A 148 -18.48 -17.13 6.12
CA GLN A 148 -18.09 -17.11 7.54
C GLN A 148 -16.62 -17.50 7.72
N VAL A 149 -16.07 -18.30 6.79
CA VAL A 149 -14.67 -18.72 6.73
C VAL A 149 -13.69 -17.59 6.36
N PHE A 150 -14.14 -16.46 5.83
CA PHE A 150 -13.40 -15.21 5.89
C PHE A 150 -14.16 -14.27 6.81
N TYR A 151 -13.62 -13.98 7.99
CA TYR A 151 -14.28 -13.14 9.00
C TYR A 151 -14.36 -11.65 8.61
N THR A 152 -14.40 -11.36 7.30
CA THR A 152 -14.60 -10.05 6.71
C THR A 152 -16.01 -9.98 6.13
N SER A 153 -16.82 -9.04 6.61
CA SER A 153 -18.17 -8.76 6.12
C SER A 153 -18.22 -8.33 4.65
N ASP A 154 -17.10 -7.86 4.11
CA ASP A 154 -17.11 -7.15 2.84
C ASP A 154 -16.64 -8.07 1.72
N GLN A 155 -17.59 -8.36 0.83
CA GLN A 155 -17.29 -8.89 -0.50
C GLN A 155 -16.31 -7.96 -1.21
N VAL A 156 -15.33 -8.53 -1.89
CA VAL A 156 -14.36 -7.79 -2.69
C VAL A 156 -14.27 -8.45 -4.05
N GLU A 157 -14.37 -7.65 -5.11
CA GLU A 157 -14.02 -8.11 -6.45
C GLU A 157 -13.31 -6.99 -7.18
N LYS A 158 -11.99 -7.09 -7.23
CA LYS A 158 -11.10 -6.05 -7.71
C LYS A 158 -10.18 -6.57 -8.79
N TRP A 159 -9.92 -5.74 -9.79
CA TRP A 159 -8.80 -5.94 -10.67
C TRP A 159 -7.96 -4.68 -10.77
N SER A 160 -6.66 -4.86 -11.00
CA SER A 160 -5.81 -3.73 -11.33
C SER A 160 -4.73 -4.11 -12.34
N LEU A 161 -4.32 -3.13 -13.12
CA LEU A 161 -3.27 -3.23 -14.13
C LEU A 161 -2.33 -2.04 -13.94
N GLY A 162 -1.04 -2.31 -13.87
CA GLY A 162 0.03 -1.34 -13.70
C GLY A 162 1.05 -1.46 -14.82
N LEU A 163 1.51 -0.32 -15.32
CA LEU A 163 2.60 -0.17 -16.25
C LEU A 163 3.61 0.78 -15.63
N SER A 164 4.87 0.37 -15.51
CA SER A 164 5.95 1.26 -15.09
C SER A 164 7.10 1.21 -16.09
N ALA A 165 7.71 2.34 -16.40
CA ALA A 165 8.86 2.42 -17.28
C ALA A 165 9.97 3.28 -16.70
N ASP A 166 11.19 2.73 -16.65
CA ASP A 166 12.40 3.43 -16.21
C ASP A 166 13.24 3.77 -17.45
N MET A 167 13.22 5.05 -17.82
CA MET A 167 13.89 5.56 -19.00
C MET A 167 15.14 6.36 -18.61
N PHE A 168 16.28 5.97 -19.21
CA PHE A 168 17.55 6.70 -19.12
C PHE A 168 18.08 6.95 -17.69
N ASN A 169 17.68 6.13 -16.71
CA ASN A 169 18.02 6.26 -15.28
C ASN A 169 17.65 7.61 -14.64
N ARG A 170 16.77 8.38 -15.28
CA ARG A 170 16.38 9.73 -14.83
C ARG A 170 14.89 9.95 -14.91
N VAL A 171 14.20 9.28 -15.83
CA VAL A 171 12.75 9.41 -16.03
C VAL A 171 12.09 8.12 -15.57
N LYS A 172 11.10 8.21 -14.70
CA LYS A 172 10.18 7.12 -14.37
C LYS A 172 8.79 7.52 -14.79
N LEU A 173 8.12 6.61 -15.50
CA LEU A 173 6.70 6.72 -15.82
C LEU A 173 5.97 5.60 -15.10
N ARG A 174 4.82 5.89 -14.52
CA ARG A 174 3.90 4.86 -14.03
C ARG A 174 2.49 5.20 -14.46
N ALA A 175 1.74 4.19 -14.83
CA ALA A 175 0.31 4.29 -15.06
C ALA A 175 -0.32 3.07 -14.41
N ASN A 176 -1.39 3.26 -13.66
CA ASN A 176 -2.13 2.16 -13.07
C ASN A 176 -3.62 2.42 -13.23
N THR A 177 -4.38 1.35 -13.30
CA THR A 177 -5.83 1.40 -13.23
C THR A 177 -6.31 0.28 -12.33
N SER A 178 -7.27 0.57 -11.48
CA SER A 178 -7.96 -0.37 -10.62
C SER A 178 -9.46 -0.20 -10.77
N PHE A 179 -10.18 -1.30 -10.61
CA PHE A 179 -11.63 -1.34 -10.65
C PHE A 179 -12.11 -2.19 -9.50
N ASP A 180 -13.10 -1.68 -8.78
CA ASP A 180 -13.79 -2.40 -7.71
C ASP A 180 -15.23 -2.65 -8.20
N MET A 181 -15.59 -3.91 -8.40
CA MET A 181 -16.92 -4.31 -8.87
C MET A 181 -17.96 -4.34 -7.76
N VAL A 182 -17.54 -4.17 -6.50
CA VAL A 182 -18.44 -4.24 -5.32
C VAL A 182 -18.65 -2.87 -4.71
N ASN A 183 -17.60 -2.05 -4.61
CA ASN A 183 -17.70 -0.69 -4.08
C ASN A 183 -17.59 0.34 -5.19
N ASP A 184 -18.74 0.89 -5.59
CA ASP A 184 -18.81 2.07 -6.45
C ASP A 184 -18.06 3.24 -5.80
N GLY A 185 -17.24 3.95 -6.58
CA GLY A 185 -16.43 5.09 -6.15
C GLY A 185 -14.97 4.76 -5.88
N LYS A 186 -14.56 3.48 -5.93
CA LYS A 186 -13.17 3.04 -5.71
C LYS A 186 -12.43 2.62 -6.98
N SER A 187 -13.05 2.77 -8.15
CA SER A 187 -12.38 2.53 -9.43
C SER A 187 -11.56 3.75 -9.85
N ILE A 188 -10.25 3.57 -9.97
CA ILE A 188 -9.28 4.67 -10.11
C ILE A 188 -8.35 4.39 -11.28
N SER A 189 -7.98 5.42 -12.03
CA SER A 189 -6.83 5.41 -12.93
C SER A 189 -5.84 6.47 -12.47
N ALA A 190 -4.59 6.09 -12.23
CA ALA A 190 -3.55 7.03 -11.82
C ALA A 190 -2.36 7.00 -12.77
N ALA A 191 -1.75 8.16 -12.99
CA ALA A 191 -0.57 8.33 -13.80
C ALA A 191 0.46 9.14 -13.03
N SER A 192 1.73 8.74 -13.13
CA SER A 192 2.84 9.50 -12.57
C SER A 192 4.05 9.57 -13.49
N PHE A 193 4.73 10.69 -13.38
CA PHE A 193 5.97 11.02 -14.05
C PHE A 193 6.95 11.53 -12.99
N GLU A 194 8.16 11.00 -13.00
CA GLU A 194 9.26 11.47 -12.17
C GLU A 194 10.46 11.72 -13.08
N TYR A 195 11.06 12.89 -12.96
CA TYR A 195 12.36 13.23 -13.54
C TYR A 195 13.32 13.59 -12.42
N ASN A 196 14.51 13.00 -12.42
CA ASN A 196 15.58 13.36 -11.50
C ASN A 196 16.94 13.10 -12.16
N ASP A 197 17.74 14.15 -12.34
CA ASP A 197 19.09 14.03 -12.90
C ASP A 197 20.17 13.70 -11.85
N GLY A 198 19.78 13.62 -10.57
CA GLY A 198 20.64 13.35 -9.43
C GLY A 198 21.57 14.51 -9.06
N LYS A 199 21.51 15.65 -9.76
CA LYS A 199 22.47 16.75 -9.63
C LYS A 199 21.80 18.10 -9.42
N MET A 200 20.96 18.52 -10.35
CA MET A 200 20.45 19.88 -10.42
C MET A 200 18.93 19.91 -10.47
N TRP A 201 18.27 19.03 -11.21
CA TRP A 201 16.84 19.14 -11.46
C TRP A 201 16.10 17.89 -11.06
N ARG A 202 14.99 18.10 -10.35
CA ARG A 202 13.93 17.10 -10.18
C ARG A 202 12.57 17.69 -10.53
N ALA A 203 11.71 16.87 -11.09
CA ALA A 203 10.32 17.19 -11.32
C ALA A 203 9.46 15.95 -11.08
N SER A 204 8.26 16.11 -10.57
CA SER A 204 7.26 15.05 -10.55
C SER A 204 5.89 15.59 -10.92
N PHE A 205 5.08 14.71 -11.48
CA PHE A 205 3.69 14.94 -11.78
C PHE A 205 2.93 13.66 -11.43
N ASP A 206 1.87 13.77 -10.66
CA ASP A 206 1.00 12.66 -10.29
C ASP A 206 -0.45 13.11 -10.53
N ALA A 207 -1.27 12.23 -11.09
CA ALA A 207 -2.68 12.51 -11.34
C ALA A 207 -3.53 11.27 -11.07
N THR A 208 -4.69 11.48 -10.47
CA THR A 208 -5.65 10.43 -10.11
C THR A 208 -7.00 10.78 -10.71
N TYR A 209 -7.57 9.85 -11.47
CA TYR A 209 -8.88 9.95 -12.11
C TYR A 209 -9.81 8.92 -11.49
N ASN A 210 -10.94 9.38 -10.96
CA ASN A 210 -11.99 8.52 -10.48
C ASN A 210 -12.88 8.12 -11.67
N ARG A 211 -12.95 6.82 -11.93
CA ARG A 211 -13.66 6.30 -13.10
C ARG A 211 -15.17 6.28 -12.91
N ASP A 212 -15.62 6.09 -11.67
CA ASP A 212 -17.05 5.94 -11.37
C ASP A 212 -17.76 7.30 -11.44
N TYR A 213 -17.05 8.37 -11.07
CA TYR A 213 -17.53 9.76 -11.21
C TYR A 213 -17.09 10.44 -12.51
N GLU A 214 -16.36 9.73 -13.37
CA GLU A 214 -15.80 10.25 -14.63
C GLU A 214 -15.06 11.59 -14.51
N GLN A 215 -14.34 11.78 -13.40
CA GLN A 215 -13.69 13.05 -13.11
C GLN A 215 -12.28 12.86 -12.56
N LEU A 216 -11.46 13.89 -12.76
CA LEU A 216 -10.15 13.92 -12.14
C LEU A 216 -10.32 14.28 -10.66
N GLU A 217 -9.70 13.50 -9.78
CA GLU A 217 -9.81 13.64 -8.33
C GLU A 217 -8.65 14.48 -7.78
N SER A 218 -7.43 14.24 -8.27
CA SER A 218 -6.26 15.01 -7.80
C SER A 218 -5.15 15.15 -8.84
N ARG A 219 -4.33 16.19 -8.64
CA ARG A 219 -3.08 16.45 -9.36
C ARG A 219 -2.04 16.96 -8.39
N ASN A 220 -0.84 16.39 -8.45
CA ASN A 220 0.31 16.87 -7.70
C ASN A 220 1.45 17.18 -8.66
N ILE A 221 2.09 18.33 -8.48
CA ILE A 221 3.24 18.78 -9.27
C ILE A 221 4.34 19.13 -8.29
N SER A 222 5.56 18.65 -8.52
CA SER A 222 6.74 19.14 -7.84
C SER A 222 7.81 19.54 -8.85
N LEU A 223 8.49 20.64 -8.59
CA LEU A 223 9.69 21.07 -9.29
C LEU A 223 10.75 21.45 -8.26
N GLY A 224 11.97 20.97 -8.44
CA GLY A 224 13.10 21.27 -7.56
C GLY A 224 14.36 21.56 -8.35
N ARG A 225 15.09 22.60 -7.96
CA ARG A 225 16.41 22.95 -8.48
C ARG A 225 17.44 22.99 -7.36
N LYS A 226 18.36 22.04 -7.39
CA LYS A 226 19.54 22.01 -6.52
C LYS A 226 20.63 22.93 -7.05
N PHE A 227 21.30 23.60 -6.12
CA PHE A 227 22.44 24.47 -6.37
C PHE A 227 23.73 23.83 -5.86
N GLY A 228 24.87 24.26 -6.40
CA GLY A 228 26.18 23.72 -6.04
C GLY A 228 26.57 23.91 -4.57
N TRP A 229 25.91 24.82 -3.85
CA TRP A 229 26.14 25.05 -2.42
C TRP A 229 25.34 24.11 -1.51
N GLY A 230 24.53 23.19 -2.05
CA GLY A 230 23.77 22.19 -1.29
C GLY A 230 22.30 22.55 -1.03
N GLY A 231 21.88 23.78 -1.37
CA GLY A 231 20.49 24.19 -1.28
C GLY A 231 19.64 23.79 -2.48
N GLU A 232 18.32 23.80 -2.30
CA GLU A 232 17.33 23.47 -3.31
C GLU A 232 16.18 24.49 -3.28
N LEU A 233 15.93 25.14 -4.41
CA LEU A 233 14.68 25.86 -4.62
C LEU A 233 13.61 24.86 -5.04
N PHE A 234 12.44 24.88 -4.40
CA PHE A 234 11.36 23.99 -4.76
C PHE A 234 10.02 24.69 -4.89
N TYR A 235 9.17 24.10 -5.71
CA TYR A 235 7.76 24.44 -5.85
C TYR A 235 6.96 23.15 -5.81
N THR A 236 5.86 23.14 -5.06
CA THR A 236 4.87 22.08 -5.11
C THR A 236 3.48 22.66 -5.32
N LYS A 237 2.65 21.95 -6.08
CA LYS A 237 1.22 22.21 -6.21
C LYS A 237 0.47 20.90 -5.95
N GLU A 238 -0.46 20.92 -5.02
CA GLU A 238 -1.30 19.80 -4.63
C GLU A 238 -2.76 20.24 -4.80
N GLU A 239 -3.43 19.66 -5.78
CA GLU A 239 -4.81 19.98 -6.13
C GLU A 239 -5.66 18.74 -5.88
N ARG A 240 -6.64 18.85 -4.99
CA ARG A 240 -7.80 17.96 -4.94
C ARG A 240 -8.94 18.68 -5.64
N ILE A 241 -9.27 18.22 -6.83
CA ILE A 241 -10.19 18.92 -7.73
C ILE A 241 -11.53 19.13 -7.00
N GLU A 242 -12.06 20.35 -7.10
CA GLU A 242 -13.28 20.81 -6.41
C GLU A 242 -13.23 20.83 -4.87
N THR A 243 -12.16 20.32 -4.24
CA THR A 243 -12.03 20.26 -2.78
C THR A 243 -11.05 21.28 -2.25
N SER A 244 -9.81 21.27 -2.74
CA SER A 244 -8.76 22.13 -2.22
C SER A 244 -7.60 22.32 -3.19
N ASP A 245 -6.94 23.47 -3.12
CA ASP A 245 -5.68 23.75 -3.83
C ASP A 245 -4.62 24.23 -2.83
N ARG A 246 -3.43 23.62 -2.86
CA ARG A 246 -2.27 24.06 -2.10
C ARG A 246 -1.10 24.31 -3.04
N SER A 247 -0.53 25.50 -2.94
CA SER A 247 0.70 25.85 -3.63
C SER A 247 1.78 26.21 -2.62
N THR A 248 2.95 25.58 -2.71
CA THR A 248 4.09 25.84 -1.81
C THR A 248 5.31 26.22 -2.64
N PHE A 249 6.01 27.26 -2.21
CA PHE A 249 7.29 27.67 -2.77
C PHE A 249 8.30 27.82 -1.65
N GLY A 250 9.49 27.27 -1.81
CA GLY A 250 10.47 27.31 -0.74
C GLY A 250 11.90 27.10 -1.16
N LEU A 251 12.76 27.25 -0.17
CA LEU A 251 14.18 26.97 -0.20
C LEU A 251 14.48 25.97 0.91
N SER A 252 15.08 24.84 0.56
CA SER A 252 15.63 23.91 1.52
C SER A 252 17.14 23.82 1.40
N PHE A 253 17.81 23.43 2.47
CA PHE A 253 19.23 23.18 2.54
C PHE A 253 19.45 22.06 3.54
N ASP A 254 20.22 21.07 3.13
CA ASP A 254 20.55 19.92 3.97
C ASP A 254 22.05 19.66 3.87
N ASN A 255 22.72 19.67 5.02
CA ASN A 255 24.08 19.17 5.16
C ASN A 255 24.19 18.29 6.41
N GLU A 256 25.38 17.76 6.64
CA GLU A 256 25.67 16.88 7.78
C GLU A 256 25.26 17.44 9.15
N CYS A 257 25.23 18.77 9.31
CA CYS A 257 25.05 19.45 10.60
C CYS A 257 23.76 20.25 10.74
N MET A 258 23.12 20.61 9.64
CA MET A 258 22.00 21.52 9.61
C MET A 258 21.04 21.15 8.49
N LYS A 259 19.75 21.10 8.84
CA LYS A 259 18.64 21.14 7.91
C LYS A 259 17.93 22.47 8.09
N PHE A 260 17.85 23.23 7.02
CA PHE A 260 17.13 24.48 6.95
C PHE A 260 16.04 24.36 5.88
N GLN A 261 14.83 24.80 6.19
CA GLN A 261 13.76 24.93 5.22
C GLN A 261 13.00 26.22 5.51
N ALA A 262 12.82 27.03 4.47
CA ALA A 262 11.93 28.18 4.52
C ALA A 262 10.99 28.08 3.33
N ASP A 263 9.69 28.12 3.59
CA ASP A 263 8.68 28.02 2.56
C ASP A 263 7.47 28.91 2.87
N TYR A 264 6.80 29.30 1.79
CA TYR A 264 5.53 29.96 1.81
C TYR A 264 4.54 29.02 1.14
N SER A 265 3.42 28.75 1.83
CA SER A 265 2.34 27.95 1.28
C SER A 265 1.03 28.73 1.32
N ARG A 266 0.27 28.63 0.23
CA ARG A 266 -1.10 29.12 0.14
C ARG A 266 -2.01 27.90 0.02
N TYR A 267 -2.98 27.82 0.90
CA TYR A 267 -4.02 26.80 0.92
C TYR A 267 -5.39 27.44 0.68
N GLN A 268 -6.19 26.82 -0.16
CA GLN A 268 -7.58 27.17 -0.41
C GLN A 268 -8.43 25.92 -0.25
N ASP A 269 -9.45 26.01 0.61
CA ASP A 269 -10.57 25.08 0.60
C ASP A 269 -11.61 25.63 -0.37
N ILE A 270 -11.98 24.87 -1.39
CA ILE A 270 -12.93 25.27 -2.43
C ILE A 270 -14.37 24.98 -1.99
N THR A 271 -14.56 24.05 -1.06
CA THR A 271 -15.87 23.64 -0.55
C THR A 271 -16.37 24.54 0.57
N ALA A 272 -15.45 25.16 1.30
CA ALA A 272 -15.76 26.22 2.22
C ALA A 272 -15.73 27.57 1.49
N ASP A 273 -16.73 28.42 1.70
CA ASP A 273 -16.73 29.83 1.24
C ASP A 273 -15.78 30.67 2.12
N ALA A 274 -14.56 30.19 2.29
CA ALA A 274 -13.53 30.72 3.18
C ALA A 274 -12.42 31.39 2.38
N GLU A 275 -11.81 32.43 2.97
CA GLU A 275 -10.63 33.07 2.39
C GLU A 275 -9.41 32.13 2.39
N ASN A 276 -8.50 32.37 1.45
CA ASN A 276 -7.25 31.60 1.35
C ASN A 276 -6.42 31.73 2.64
N VAL A 277 -5.82 30.63 3.07
CA VAL A 277 -4.88 30.60 4.19
C VAL A 277 -3.46 30.72 3.64
N ASP A 278 -2.78 31.79 4.02
CA ASP A 278 -1.38 32.04 3.70
C ASP A 278 -0.50 31.68 4.91
N GLU A 279 0.42 30.73 4.75
CA GLU A 279 1.34 30.27 5.80
C GLU A 279 2.80 30.50 5.37
N PHE A 280 3.60 31.00 6.29
CA PHE A 280 5.05 31.07 6.12
C PHE A 280 5.73 30.24 7.20
N THR A 281 6.52 29.26 6.77
CA THR A 281 7.17 28.28 7.64
C THR A 281 8.68 28.41 7.54
N ILE A 282 9.35 28.51 8.69
CA ILE A 282 10.80 28.37 8.82
C ILE A 282 11.10 27.23 9.77
N MET A 283 11.86 26.25 9.30
CA MET A 283 12.36 25.13 10.08
C MET A 283 13.89 25.14 10.08
N ILE A 284 14.47 25.08 11.28
CA ILE A 284 15.91 24.88 11.48
C ILE A 284 16.09 23.69 12.39
N ARG A 285 16.76 22.65 11.91
CA ARG A 285 17.17 21.49 12.72
C ARG A 285 18.68 21.40 12.71
N LEU A 286 19.26 21.39 13.90
CA LEU A 286 20.69 21.18 14.11
C LEU A 286 20.89 19.76 14.65
N GLY A 287 21.86 19.04 14.11
CA GLY A 287 22.08 17.65 14.48
C GLY A 287 23.04 16.96 13.54
N ASN A 288 23.34 15.71 13.83
CA ASN A 288 24.21 14.89 13.00
C ASN A 288 23.37 14.05 12.05
N PHE A 289 23.17 14.55 10.83
CA PHE A 289 22.28 13.96 9.84
C PHE A 289 22.99 12.95 8.90
N GLY A 290 24.27 12.67 9.13
CA GLY A 290 25.08 11.72 8.36
C GLY A 290 25.08 10.30 8.93
N ALA A 291 24.82 9.30 8.09
CA ALA A 291 24.98 7.89 8.43
C ALA A 291 26.46 7.47 8.45
N SER A 292 26.92 6.92 9.58
CA SER A 292 28.12 6.08 9.79
C SER A 292 29.54 6.66 9.75
N ASN A 293 29.80 7.92 9.39
CA ASN A 293 31.14 8.52 9.50
C ASN A 293 31.09 10.01 9.85
N ALA A 294 30.31 10.34 10.87
CA ALA A 294 30.08 11.71 11.29
C ALA A 294 31.39 12.43 11.65
N ARG A 295 31.76 13.43 10.85
CA ARG A 295 32.60 14.52 11.33
C ARG A 295 31.79 15.23 12.40
N ARG A 296 32.36 15.42 13.58
CA ARG A 296 31.71 16.17 14.66
C ARG A 296 31.23 17.50 14.09
N CYS A 297 29.91 17.69 14.05
CA CYS A 297 29.33 19.02 14.10
C CYS A 297 29.81 19.61 15.42
N GLY A 298 30.55 20.72 15.34
CA GLY A 298 31.45 21.24 16.37
C GLY A 298 30.92 21.22 17.81
#